data_AF-A0A2E1MT58-F1
#
_entry.id   AF-A0A2E1MT58-F1
#
_cell.length_a   1.000
_cell.length_b   1.000
_cell.length_c   1.000
_cell.angle_alpha   90.00
_cell.angle_beta   90.00
_cell.angle_gamma   90.00
#
_symmetry.space_group_name_H-M   'P 1'
#
loop_
_entity.id
_entity.type
_entity.pdbx_description
1 polymer ?
#
loop_
_entity_poly.entity_id
_entity_poly.type
_entity_poly.pdbx_seq_one_letter_code
_entity_poly.pdbx_strand_id
1 'polypeptide(L)'
;MAQEGQEHPISTYLWVWILLFVLSACSYYVDFAGFQGFTRWSLVILFMFLKAYFICAVFMHMVWERMALVLALFIPTFAIIVFVGIMGFESDYTQLGRKVFFDTGKPATVYAVPHSEVHKDSHEEKGDH
;
A
#
# COMPACT_ATOMS: atom_id res chain seq x y z
N MET A 1 41.96 40.10 -1.30
CA MET A 1 41.80 39.16 -0.17
C MET A 1 40.48 38.44 -0.39
N ALA A 2 40.49 37.43 -1.26
CA ALA A 2 39.30 36.66 -1.61
C ALA A 2 39.08 35.61 -0.52
N GLN A 3 37.95 35.69 0.18
CA GLN A 3 37.53 34.69 1.16
C GLN A 3 36.87 33.52 0.39
N GLU A 4 37.68 32.78 -0.37
CA GLU A 4 37.27 31.53 -1.01
C GLU A 4 37.48 30.38 -0.02
N GLY A 5 36.42 29.66 0.34
CA GLY A 5 36.51 28.50 1.22
C GLY A 5 35.23 28.17 2.01
N GLN A 6 34.05 28.20 1.39
CA GLN A 6 32.88 27.48 1.92
C GLN A 6 33.08 25.96 1.70
N GLU A 7 34.03 25.37 2.43
CA GLU A 7 34.38 23.94 2.38
C GLU A 7 33.99 23.19 3.66
N HIS A 8 32.73 23.29 4.09
CA HIS A 8 32.21 22.41 5.15
C HIS A 8 31.06 21.45 4.76
N PRO A 9 31.00 20.89 3.54
CA PRO A 9 30.13 19.73 3.29
C PRO A 9 30.70 18.43 3.88
N ILE A 10 32.04 18.25 3.92
CA ILE A 10 32.66 16.96 4.29
C ILE A 10 32.50 16.59 5.78
N SER A 11 32.58 17.59 6.66
CA SER A 11 32.40 17.42 8.11
C SER A 11 30.98 16.97 8.44
N THR A 12 29.99 17.49 7.69
CA THR A 12 28.58 17.14 7.84
C THR A 12 28.34 15.66 7.51
N TYR A 13 28.90 15.14 6.41
CA TYR A 13 28.76 13.72 6.06
C TYR A 13 29.44 12.78 7.05
N LEU A 14 30.63 13.14 7.57
CA LEU A 14 31.31 12.36 8.59
C LEU A 14 30.51 12.30 9.90
N TRP A 15 29.94 13.43 10.33
CA TRP A 15 29.06 13.46 11.51
C TRP A 15 27.84 12.57 11.32
N VAL A 16 27.24 12.61 10.14
CA VAL A 16 26.05 11.80 9.82
C VAL A 16 26.37 10.33 9.76
N TRP A 17 27.51 9.98 9.18
CA TRP A 17 28.01 8.61 9.13
C TRP A 17 28.22 8.04 10.53
N ILE A 18 28.89 8.79 11.42
CA ILE A 18 29.05 8.39 12.82
C ILE A 18 27.69 8.24 13.51
N LEU A 19 26.78 9.19 13.32
CA LEU A 19 25.49 9.17 14.00
C LEU A 19 24.62 8.00 13.52
N LEU A 20 24.61 7.68 12.22
CA LEU A 20 23.96 6.48 11.69
C LEU A 20 24.59 5.18 12.22
N PHE A 21 25.92 5.15 12.38
CA PHE A 21 26.61 4.00 12.97
C PHE A 21 26.19 3.77 14.43
N VAL A 22 26.16 4.83 15.24
CA VAL A 22 25.70 4.79 16.63
C VAL A 22 24.24 4.33 16.70
N LEU A 23 23.38 4.85 15.81
CA LEU A 23 21.96 4.48 15.76
C LEU A 23 21.76 3.00 15.37
N SER A 24 22.57 2.50 14.44
CA SER A 24 22.60 1.08 14.05
C SER A 24 23.04 0.19 15.22
N ALA A 25 24.12 0.56 15.91
CA ALA A 25 24.60 -0.17 17.08
C ALA A 25 23.57 -0.16 18.22
N CYS A 26 22.89 0.97 18.44
CA CYS A 26 21.85 1.11 19.46
C CYS A 26 20.61 0.26 19.12
N SER A 27 20.22 0.22 17.84
CA SER A 27 19.16 -0.66 17.35
C SER A 27 19.50 -2.14 17.53
N TYR A 28 20.76 -2.53 17.32
CA TYR A 28 21.22 -3.91 17.54
C TYR A 28 21.27 -4.26 19.03
N TYR A 29 21.75 -3.34 19.88
CA TYR A 29 21.78 -3.54 21.32
C TYR A 29 20.39 -3.80 21.91
N VAL A 30 19.39 -3.10 21.39
CA VAL A 30 18.00 -3.26 21.81
C VAL A 30 17.43 -4.62 21.41
N ASP A 31 17.82 -5.16 20.26
CA ASP A 31 17.47 -6.52 19.88
C ASP A 31 18.20 -7.55 20.78
N PHE A 32 19.43 -7.24 21.20
CA PHE A 32 20.25 -8.09 22.08
C PHE A 32 19.76 -8.12 23.54
N ALA A 33 19.19 -7.02 24.03
CA ALA A 33 18.71 -6.89 25.41
C ALA A 33 17.49 -7.77 25.73
N GLY A 34 16.94 -8.50 24.76
CA GLY A 34 15.94 -9.54 25.02
C GLY A 34 14.59 -9.01 25.49
N PHE A 35 14.23 -7.77 25.16
CA PHE A 35 12.93 -7.18 25.52
C PHE A 35 11.77 -7.98 24.89
N GLN A 36 10.89 -8.54 25.71
CA GLN A 36 9.66 -9.22 25.27
C GLN A 36 8.45 -8.27 25.28
N GLY A 37 7.51 -8.48 24.35
CA GLY A 37 6.24 -7.76 24.27
C GLY A 37 6.29 -6.44 23.50
N PHE A 38 5.41 -5.50 23.89
CA PHE A 38 5.22 -4.20 23.21
C PHE A 38 6.47 -3.31 23.18
N THR A 39 7.36 -3.44 24.16
CA THR A 39 8.61 -2.69 24.23
C THR A 39 9.51 -2.95 23.03
N ARG A 40 9.50 -4.17 22.48
CA ARG A 40 10.27 -4.50 21.28
C ARG A 40 9.68 -3.81 20.05
N TRP A 41 8.37 -3.80 19.93
CA TRP A 41 7.66 -3.14 18.83
C TRP A 41 7.89 -1.63 18.83
N SER A 42 7.72 -0.97 19.98
CA SER A 42 7.90 0.47 20.07
C SER A 42 9.34 0.88 19.78
N LEU A 43 10.33 0.16 20.30
CA LEU A 43 11.73 0.48 20.04
C LEU A 43 12.16 0.20 18.60
N VAL A 44 11.73 -0.92 17.98
CA VAL A 44 12.04 -1.19 16.57
C VAL A 44 11.48 -0.08 15.67
N ILE A 45 10.23 0.32 15.90
CA ILE A 45 9.60 1.42 15.16
C ILE A 45 10.33 2.74 15.45
N LEU A 46 10.71 3.00 16.70
CA LEU A 46 11.45 4.20 17.09
C LEU A 46 12.80 4.29 16.35
N PHE A 47 13.62 3.25 16.34
CA PHE A 47 14.90 3.24 15.61
C PHE A 47 14.70 3.31 14.09
N MET A 48 13.61 2.73 13.59
CA MET A 48 13.25 2.80 12.18
C MET A 48 12.88 4.23 11.77
N PHE A 49 12.12 4.95 12.60
CA PHE A 49 11.81 6.36 12.40
C PHE A 49 13.04 7.25 12.57
N LEU A 50 13.87 7.03 13.61
CA LEU A 50 15.06 7.85 13.83
C LEU A 50 16.04 7.74 12.66
N LYS A 51 16.33 6.53 12.16
CA LYS A 51 17.27 6.40 11.03
C LYS A 51 16.71 7.04 9.76
N ALA A 52 15.41 6.88 9.49
CA ALA A 52 14.76 7.50 8.34
C ALA A 52 14.69 9.02 8.45
N TYR A 53 14.34 9.54 9.63
CA TYR A 53 14.33 10.97 9.94
C TYR A 53 15.72 11.57 9.79
N PHE A 54 16.77 10.85 10.21
CA PHE A 54 18.14 11.33 10.10
C PHE A 54 18.61 11.39 8.64
N ILE A 55 18.27 10.38 7.83
CA ILE A 55 18.51 10.40 6.38
C ILE A 55 17.75 11.54 5.72
N CYS A 56 16.47 11.74 6.06
CA CYS A 56 15.66 12.85 5.59
C CYS A 56 16.27 14.19 6.04
N ALA A 57 16.56 14.42 7.31
CA ALA A 57 17.10 15.69 7.80
C ALA A 57 18.42 16.06 7.07
N VAL A 58 19.24 15.10 6.69
CA VAL A 58 20.53 15.35 6.02
C VAL A 58 20.36 15.54 4.52
N PHE A 59 19.69 14.61 3.83
CA PHE A 59 19.50 14.70 2.39
C PHE A 59 18.50 15.80 2.01
N MET A 60 17.48 15.98 2.84
CA MET A 60 16.43 16.97 2.65
C MET A 60 16.83 18.33 3.22
N HIS A 61 17.99 18.53 3.87
CA HIS A 61 18.52 19.88 4.15
C HIS A 61 19.28 20.49 2.96
N MET A 62 19.58 19.71 1.90
CA MET A 62 20.12 20.26 0.65
C MET A 62 18.98 20.81 -0.24
N VAL A 63 18.90 22.14 -0.36
CA VAL A 63 17.64 22.84 -0.69
C VAL A 63 17.12 22.70 -2.11
N TRP A 64 17.98 22.35 -3.06
CA TRP A 64 17.66 22.65 -4.45
C TRP A 64 17.19 21.46 -5.30
N GLU A 65 17.55 20.22 -4.97
CA GLU A 65 17.10 19.02 -5.73
C GLU A 65 15.99 18.23 -4.99
N ARG A 66 15.78 18.53 -3.70
CA ARG A 66 14.86 17.79 -2.81
C ARG A 66 13.37 17.94 -3.14
N MET A 67 12.94 19.09 -3.66
CA MET A 67 11.53 19.28 -4.06
C MET A 67 11.15 18.32 -5.18
N ALA A 68 12.08 18.05 -6.11
CA ALA A 68 11.87 17.12 -7.21
C ALA A 68 11.79 15.67 -6.72
N LEU A 69 12.66 15.24 -5.80
CA LEU A 69 12.62 13.88 -5.24
C LEU A 69 11.37 13.62 -4.39
N VAL A 70 10.97 14.59 -3.56
CA VAL A 70 9.73 14.49 -2.77
C VAL A 70 8.54 14.42 -3.71
N LEU A 71 8.47 15.31 -4.70
CA LEU A 71 7.40 15.30 -5.68
C LEU A 71 7.39 13.99 -6.49
N ALA A 72 8.55 13.46 -6.89
CA ALA A 72 8.66 12.21 -7.63
C ALA A 72 8.23 10.97 -6.82
N LEU A 73 8.34 10.99 -5.49
CA LEU A 73 7.89 9.89 -4.63
C LEU A 73 6.41 10.07 -4.21
N PHE A 74 6.00 11.30 -3.90
CA PHE A 74 4.63 11.59 -3.50
C PHE A 74 3.64 11.56 -4.66
N ILE A 75 4.01 12.01 -5.87
CA ILE A 75 3.12 11.98 -7.04
C ILE A 75 2.60 10.57 -7.35
N PRO A 76 3.44 9.53 -7.53
CA PRO A 76 2.94 8.20 -7.87
C PRO A 76 2.10 7.61 -6.73
N THR A 77 2.53 7.82 -5.48
CA THR A 77 1.79 7.32 -4.31
C THR A 77 0.42 7.99 -4.17
N PHE A 78 0.36 9.30 -4.37
CA PHE A 78 -0.89 10.07 -4.33
C PHE A 78 -1.81 9.75 -5.51
N ALA A 79 -1.24 9.58 -6.71
CA ALA A 79 -2.00 9.19 -7.90
C ALA A 79 -2.71 7.85 -7.71
N ILE A 80 -2.06 6.86 -7.10
CA ILE A 80 -2.67 5.55 -6.80
C ILE A 80 -3.83 5.72 -5.80
N ILE A 81 -3.65 6.52 -4.74
CA ILE A 81 -4.71 6.76 -3.75
C ILE A 81 -5.93 7.42 -4.40
N VAL A 82 -5.71 8.44 -5.23
CA VAL A 82 -6.79 9.12 -5.97
C VAL A 82 -7.47 8.17 -6.95
N PHE A 83 -6.70 7.37 -7.70
CA PHE A 83 -7.23 6.39 -8.65
C PHE A 83 -8.13 5.36 -7.97
N VAL A 84 -7.69 4.79 -6.85
CA VAL A 84 -8.49 3.84 -6.05
C VAL A 84 -9.76 4.51 -5.52
N GLY A 85 -9.67 5.77 -5.07
CA GLY A 85 -10.82 6.53 -4.61
C GLY A 85 -11.90 6.73 -5.69
N ILE A 86 -11.48 7.12 -6.90
CA ILE A 86 -12.38 7.30 -8.04
C ILE A 86 -13.03 5.97 -8.45
N MET A 87 -12.25 4.89 -8.54
CA MET A 87 -12.74 3.56 -8.89
C MET A 87 -13.75 3.03 -7.85
N GLY A 88 -13.51 3.28 -6.56
CA GLY A 88 -14.45 2.97 -5.49
C GLY A 88 -15.79 3.70 -5.68
N PHE A 89 -15.73 4.98 -6.00
CA PHE A 89 -16.92 5.80 -6.22
C PHE A 89 -17.75 5.33 -7.44
N GLU A 90 -17.11 4.97 -8.56
CA GLU A 90 -17.81 4.36 -9.70
C GLU A 90 -18.43 2.99 -9.40
N SER A 91 -17.75 2.19 -8.57
CA SER A 91 -18.26 0.89 -8.13
C SER A 91 -19.58 1.05 -7.34
N ASP A 92 -19.66 2.05 -6.46
CA ASP A 92 -20.89 2.34 -5.71
C ASP A 92 -22.04 2.77 -6.63
N TYR A 93 -21.79 3.60 -7.64
CA TYR A 93 -22.81 3.97 -8.63
C TYR A 93 -23.31 2.77 -9.44
N THR A 94 -22.39 1.89 -9.87
CA THR A 94 -22.72 0.67 -10.59
C THR A 94 -23.55 -0.28 -9.72
N GLN A 95 -23.19 -0.41 -8.44
CA GLN A 95 -23.95 -1.21 -7.49
C GLN A 95 -25.35 -0.62 -7.22
N LEU A 96 -25.46 0.70 -7.08
CA LEU A 96 -26.74 1.37 -6.86
C LEU A 96 -27.66 1.20 -8.06
N GLY A 97 -27.13 1.39 -9.28
CA GLY A 97 -27.86 1.08 -10.51
C GLY A 97 -28.36 -0.37 -10.53
N ARG A 98 -27.50 -1.34 -10.21
CA ARG A 98 -27.89 -2.75 -10.13
C ARG A 98 -29.03 -2.97 -9.12
N LYS A 99 -28.98 -2.37 -7.93
CA LYS A 99 -30.07 -2.49 -6.94
C LYS A 99 -31.37 -1.88 -7.45
N VAL A 100 -31.32 -0.70 -8.07
CA VAL A 100 -32.51 -0.04 -8.62
C VAL A 100 -33.15 -0.88 -9.73
N PHE A 101 -32.36 -1.45 -10.65
CA PHE A 101 -32.89 -2.23 -11.78
C PHE A 101 -33.25 -3.68 -11.43
N PHE A 102 -32.49 -4.35 -10.55
CA PHE A 102 -32.68 -5.78 -10.26
C PHE A 102 -33.34 -6.08 -8.90
N ASP A 103 -33.28 -5.17 -7.92
CA ASP A 103 -33.89 -5.38 -6.59
C ASP A 103 -35.26 -4.71 -6.49
N THR A 104 -35.39 -3.45 -6.94
CA THR A 104 -36.69 -2.74 -7.01
C THR A 104 -37.53 -3.17 -8.23
N GLY A 105 -36.89 -3.71 -9.27
CA GLY A 105 -37.51 -4.09 -10.55
C GLY A 105 -37.48 -5.59 -10.84
N LYS A 106 -37.72 -6.46 -9.85
CA LYS A 106 -37.93 -7.90 -10.15
C LYS A 106 -39.12 -8.05 -11.11
N PRO A 107 -38.95 -8.56 -12.35
CA PRO A 107 -40.10 -8.88 -13.17
C PRO A 107 -40.90 -9.97 -12.44
N ALA A 108 -42.22 -9.78 -12.32
CA ALA A 108 -43.11 -10.68 -11.59
C ALA A 108 -43.07 -12.13 -12.10
N THR A 109 -42.49 -12.36 -13.29
CA THR A 109 -42.22 -13.69 -13.82
C THR A 109 -40.82 -13.74 -14.44
N VAL A 110 -40.00 -14.67 -13.95
CA VAL A 110 -38.81 -15.13 -14.66
C VAL A 110 -39.32 -16.04 -15.77
N TYR A 111 -39.12 -15.65 -17.03
CA TYR A 111 -39.49 -16.52 -18.16
C TYR A 111 -38.76 -17.85 -17.98
N ALA A 112 -39.52 -18.92 -17.72
CA ALA A 112 -38.97 -20.26 -17.63
C ALA A 112 -38.32 -20.58 -18.98
N VAL A 113 -37.00 -20.71 -18.97
CA VAL A 113 -36.25 -21.24 -20.11
C VAL A 113 -36.78 -22.67 -20.33
N PRO A 114 -37.33 -23.00 -21.51
CA PRO A 114 -37.83 -24.34 -21.76
C PRO A 114 -36.63 -25.30 -21.80
N HIS A 115 -36.31 -25.90 -20.67
CA HIS A 115 -35.35 -26.99 -20.61
C HIS A 115 -36.00 -28.23 -21.23
N SER A 116 -35.72 -28.42 -22.52
CA SER A 116 -35.58 -29.71 -23.21
C SER A 116 -36.32 -30.91 -22.58
N GLU A 117 -37.65 -30.94 -22.64
CA GLU A 117 -38.47 -32.14 -22.38
C GLU A 117 -38.50 -33.08 -23.60
N VAL A 118 -37.37 -33.35 -24.25
CA VAL A 118 -37.34 -34.17 -25.49
C VAL A 118 -36.36 -35.34 -25.40
N HIS A 119 -35.84 -35.68 -24.22
CA HIS A 119 -34.84 -36.76 -24.15
C HIS A 119 -34.98 -37.67 -22.94
N LYS A 120 -36.14 -38.32 -22.74
CA LYS A 120 -36.23 -39.41 -21.76
C LYS A 120 -37.20 -40.58 -22.01
N ASP A 121 -37.80 -40.72 -23.18
CA ASP A 121 -38.69 -41.87 -23.48
C ASP A 121 -38.14 -42.80 -24.56
N SER A 122 -36.96 -43.40 -24.34
CA SER A 122 -36.47 -44.47 -25.26
C SER A 122 -35.69 -45.61 -24.60
N HIS A 123 -35.71 -45.75 -23.27
CA HIS A 123 -35.11 -46.90 -22.62
C HIS A 123 -35.89 -47.29 -21.38
N GLU A 124 -36.84 -48.22 -21.53
CA GLU A 124 -37.09 -49.36 -20.64
C GLU A 124 -38.45 -50.00 -20.95
N GLU A 125 -38.48 -50.92 -21.93
CA GLU A 125 -39.35 -52.09 -21.83
C GLU A 125 -38.70 -53.26 -22.57
N LYS A 126 -37.81 -53.95 -21.85
CA LYS A 126 -37.39 -55.31 -22.18
C LYS A 126 -37.42 -56.11 -20.89
N GLY A 127 -38.48 -56.90 -20.72
CA GLY A 127 -38.69 -57.74 -19.55
C GLY A 127 -39.78 -58.77 -19.85
N ASP A 128 -39.41 -59.75 -20.68
CA ASP A 128 -40.05 -61.04 -20.85
C ASP A 128 -40.00 -61.84 -19.52
N HIS A 129 -40.93 -62.80 -19.38
CA HIS A 129 -41.21 -63.75 -18.29
C HIS A 129 -42.36 -63.44 -17.32
#